data_AF-A0A2U3QHL4-F1
#
_entry.id   AF-A0A2U3QHL4-F1
#
_cell.length_a   1.000
_cell.length_b   1.000
_cell.length_c   1.000
_cell.angle_alpha   90.00
_cell.angle_beta   90.00
_cell.angle_gamma   90.00
#
_symmetry.space_group_name_H-M   'P 1'
#
loop_
_entity.id
_entity.type
_entity.pdbx_description
1 polymer ?
#
loop_
_entity_poly.entity_id
_entity_poly.type
_entity_poly.pdbx_seq_one_letter_code
_entity_poly.pdbx_strand_id
1 'polypeptide(L)'
;MPIKNHKMAICQVCKSEKKLGEVMPASMVHGVIAEKIRKACPDWTSASFICITDLNRFRNEYLSEIIKQDKGELTEIESDVLRSLHEQELLSTNLNAAYDSQLTLGQRLADKIADFGGSWRFISIFAAVLFLWVTVNTTFFLKKPFDPYPYIFLNLVLSCLAAIQAPVIMMSQNRQEEKDRLRGEYDYKVNLKAELEIRHLHEKIDHLLNSQWQRLLEIQEMQTQLMEEIAEKRTQTK
;
A
#
# COMPACT_ATOMS: atom_id res chain seq x y z
N MET A 1 3.96 -32.07 58.43
CA MET A 1 4.74 -31.49 57.31
C MET A 1 5.09 -30.05 57.67
N PRO A 2 6.37 -29.65 57.73
CA PRO A 2 6.73 -28.32 58.17
C PRO A 2 6.57 -27.29 57.04
N ILE A 3 6.13 -26.12 57.46
CA ILE A 3 5.76 -24.94 56.69
C ILE A 3 6.99 -24.41 55.95
N LYS A 4 6.98 -24.44 54.60
CA LYS A 4 8.01 -23.79 53.77
C LYS A 4 7.89 -22.27 53.97
N ASN A 5 8.86 -21.71 54.67
CA ASN A 5 9.00 -20.28 54.92
C ASN A 5 9.39 -19.58 53.60
N HIS A 6 8.40 -19.16 52.81
CA HIS A 6 8.64 -18.44 51.57
C HIS A 6 9.06 -17.02 51.94
N LYS A 7 10.34 -16.68 51.76
CA LYS A 7 10.81 -15.29 51.93
C LYS A 7 10.02 -14.39 50.98
N MET A 8 9.26 -13.47 51.54
CA MET A 8 8.53 -12.43 50.82
C MET A 8 9.39 -11.17 50.77
N ALA A 9 9.30 -10.41 49.69
CA ALA A 9 9.93 -9.11 49.53
C ALA A 9 8.90 -8.12 49.00
N ILE A 10 8.99 -6.87 49.46
CA ILE A 10 8.06 -5.81 49.06
C ILE A 10 8.63 -5.11 47.84
N CYS A 11 7.83 -5.01 46.78
CA CYS A 11 8.17 -4.17 45.64
C CYS A 11 8.05 -2.69 46.04
N GLN A 12 9.12 -1.91 45.86
CA GLN A 12 9.12 -0.48 46.19
C GLN A 12 8.18 0.34 45.29
N VAL A 13 7.83 -0.18 44.11
CA VAL A 13 6.96 0.51 43.14
C VAL A 13 5.48 0.27 43.44
N CYS A 14 5.01 -0.97 43.47
CA CYS A 14 3.59 -1.29 43.76
C CYS A 14 3.27 -1.52 45.24
N LYS A 15 4.28 -1.44 46.13
CA LYS A 15 4.16 -1.66 47.58
C LYS A 15 3.50 -2.99 47.99
N SER A 16 3.45 -3.95 47.07
CA SER A 16 2.85 -5.27 47.28
C SER A 16 3.92 -6.28 47.69
N GLU A 17 3.55 -7.19 48.59
CA GLU A 17 4.39 -8.34 48.94
C GLU A 17 4.41 -9.35 47.79
N LYS A 18 5.61 -9.77 47.41
CA LYS A 18 5.86 -10.72 46.33
C LYS A 18 6.85 -11.78 46.80
N LYS A 19 6.81 -12.96 46.18
CA LYS A 19 7.77 -14.02 46.47
C LYS A 19 9.16 -13.58 46.04
N LEU A 20 10.21 -14.01 46.75
CA LEU A 20 11.60 -13.63 46.43
C LEU A 20 12.01 -13.93 44.97
N GLY A 21 11.42 -14.95 44.33
CA GLY A 21 11.68 -15.29 42.93
C GLY A 21 10.97 -14.38 41.90
N GLU A 22 10.05 -13.52 42.34
CA GLU A 22 9.28 -12.60 41.49
C GLU A 22 9.75 -11.14 41.62
N VAL A 23 10.82 -10.92 42.39
CA VAL A 23 11.42 -9.61 42.62
C VAL A 23 12.88 -9.60 42.20
N MET A 24 13.33 -8.43 41.78
CA MET A 24 14.70 -8.16 41.36
C MET A 24 15.29 -7.07 42.27
N PRO A 25 16.51 -7.25 42.78
CA PRO A 25 17.18 -6.19 43.54
C PRO A 25 17.58 -5.04 42.60
N ALA A 26 17.54 -3.83 43.14
CA ALA A 26 17.84 -2.59 42.40
C ALA A 26 19.25 -2.58 41.78
N SER A 27 20.22 -3.26 42.37
CA SER A 27 21.58 -3.40 41.86
C SER A 27 21.70 -4.16 40.54
N MET A 28 20.71 -5.01 40.20
CA MET A 28 20.70 -5.78 38.95
C MET A 28 19.88 -5.13 37.83
N VAL A 29 19.27 -3.97 38.07
CA VAL A 29 18.51 -3.23 37.05
C VAL A 29 19.48 -2.40 36.20
N HIS A 30 19.38 -2.50 34.88
CA HIS A 30 20.19 -1.72 33.93
C HIS A 30 20.10 -0.21 34.19
N GLY A 31 21.24 0.49 34.17
CA GLY A 31 21.38 1.86 34.69
C GLY A 31 20.37 2.87 34.14
N VAL A 32 20.04 2.80 32.85
CA VAL A 32 19.06 3.72 32.22
C VAL A 32 17.64 3.50 32.74
N ILE A 33 17.24 2.24 32.96
CA ILE A 33 15.93 1.91 33.52
C ILE A 33 15.90 2.23 35.01
N ALA A 34 17.01 2.01 35.72
CA ALA A 34 17.15 2.37 37.13
C ALA A 34 16.99 3.88 37.35
N GLU A 35 17.55 4.71 36.46
CA GLU A 35 17.39 6.17 36.51
C GLU A 35 15.95 6.60 36.25
N LYS A 36 15.25 5.94 35.31
CA LYS A 36 13.82 6.18 35.07
C LYS A 36 12.95 5.79 36.27
N ILE A 37 13.26 4.67 36.92
CA ILE A 37 12.59 4.25 38.16
C ILE A 37 12.85 5.24 39.29
N ARG A 38 14.08 5.74 39.44
CA ARG A 38 14.45 6.75 40.45
C ARG A 38 13.67 8.05 40.28
N LYS A 39 13.43 8.48 39.03
CA LYS A 39 12.57 9.64 38.73
C LYS A 39 11.11 9.42 39.16
N ALA A 40 10.58 8.20 39.00
CA ALA A 40 9.21 7.87 39.37
C ALA A 40 9.04 7.56 40.87
N CYS A 41 10.09 7.13 41.54
CA CYS A 41 10.10 6.76 42.96
C CYS A 41 11.37 7.32 43.64
N PRO A 42 11.30 8.49 44.30
CA PRO A 42 12.44 9.11 44.96
C PRO A 42 13.08 8.27 46.07
N ASP A 43 12.33 7.36 46.68
CA ASP A 43 12.79 6.44 47.74
C ASP A 43 13.56 5.21 47.19
N TRP A 44 13.81 5.15 45.88
CA TRP A 44 14.50 4.03 45.22
C TRP A 44 16.00 4.03 45.55
N THR A 45 16.43 3.02 46.32
CA THR A 45 17.82 2.85 46.76
C THR A 45 18.41 1.53 46.24
N SER A 46 19.74 1.39 46.23
CA SER A 46 20.44 0.16 45.79
C SER A 46 20.05 -1.11 46.55
N ALA A 47 19.42 -0.99 47.72
CA ALA A 47 18.90 -2.08 48.54
C ALA A 47 17.41 -2.40 48.28
N SER A 48 16.73 -1.65 47.42
CA SER A 48 15.30 -1.82 47.13
C SER A 48 15.03 -2.99 46.18
N PHE A 49 13.80 -3.51 46.21
CA PHE A 49 13.32 -4.58 45.32
C PHE A 49 12.22 -4.06 44.39
N ILE A 50 12.20 -4.55 43.14
CA ILE A 50 11.13 -4.31 42.17
C ILE A 50 10.58 -5.63 41.66
N CYS A 51 9.27 -5.76 41.54
CA CYS A 51 8.67 -6.97 40.96
C CYS A 51 8.88 -7.00 39.43
N ILE A 52 8.92 -8.20 38.86
CA ILE A 52 9.13 -8.38 37.41
C ILE A 52 8.05 -7.65 36.58
N THR A 53 6.81 -7.60 37.08
CA THR A 53 5.69 -6.92 36.39
C THR A 53 5.92 -5.41 36.27
N ASP A 54 6.30 -4.74 37.37
CA ASP A 54 6.59 -3.30 37.35
C ASP A 54 7.88 -3.00 36.57
N LEU A 55 8.89 -3.86 36.68
CA LEU A 55 10.12 -3.72 35.89
C LEU A 55 9.83 -3.81 34.38
N ASN A 56 8.99 -4.75 33.96
CA ASN A 56 8.57 -4.89 32.57
C ASN A 56 7.72 -3.69 32.11
N ARG A 57 6.91 -3.09 32.99
CA ARG A 57 6.21 -1.84 32.69
C ARG A 57 7.19 -0.72 32.32
N PHE A 58 8.20 -0.46 33.16
CA PHE A 58 9.20 0.57 32.89
C PHE A 58 10.08 0.25 31.66
N ARG A 59 10.40 -1.02 31.41
CA ARG A 59 11.09 -1.46 30.19
C ARG A 59 10.27 -1.17 28.94
N ASN A 60 8.98 -1.50 28.96
CA ASN A 60 8.08 -1.26 27.84
C ASN A 60 7.84 0.23 27.63
N GLU A 61 7.74 1.03 28.69
CA GLU A 61 7.62 2.49 28.59
C GLU A 61 8.89 3.10 27.98
N TYR A 62 10.08 2.71 28.46
CA TYR A 62 11.37 3.14 27.89
C TYR A 62 11.53 2.71 26.43
N LEU A 63 11.21 1.46 26.12
CA LEU A 63 11.21 0.95 24.75
C LEU A 63 10.19 1.71 23.90
N SER A 64 9.01 2.03 24.42
CA SER A 64 8.00 2.81 23.70
C SER A 64 8.39 4.27 23.49
N GLU A 65 9.18 4.84 24.40
CA GLU A 65 9.74 6.19 24.26
C GLU A 65 10.84 6.22 23.21
N ILE A 66 11.77 5.25 23.22
CA ILE A 66 12.75 5.10 22.14
C ILE A 66 12.05 4.84 20.82
N ILE A 67 11.11 3.88 20.78
CA ILE A 67 10.33 3.60 19.57
C ILE A 67 9.51 4.82 19.15
N LYS A 68 9.08 5.72 20.04
CA LYS A 68 8.39 6.97 19.66
C LYS A 68 9.36 8.04 19.19
N GLN A 69 10.56 8.08 19.75
CA GLN A 69 11.65 8.95 19.32
C GLN A 69 12.17 8.53 17.94
N ASP A 70 12.26 7.22 17.70
CA ASP A 70 12.61 6.59 16.42
C ASP A 70 11.40 6.53 15.46
N LYS A 71 10.14 6.44 15.93
CA LYS A 71 8.91 6.61 15.09
C LYS A 71 8.60 8.07 14.79
N GLY A 72 9.36 9.01 15.35
CA GLY A 72 9.51 10.35 14.77
C GLY A 72 10.11 10.27 13.36
N GLU A 73 10.79 9.16 13.05
CA GLU A 73 11.10 8.67 11.71
C GLU A 73 10.14 7.53 11.34
N LEU A 74 8.83 7.81 11.24
CA LEU A 74 8.22 7.42 9.95
C LEU A 74 9.09 8.17 8.97
N THR A 75 9.96 7.47 8.23
CA THR A 75 10.84 8.16 7.29
C THR A 75 9.94 9.13 6.52
N GLU A 76 10.30 10.41 6.47
CA GLU A 76 9.53 11.44 5.77
C GLU A 76 9.06 10.90 4.39
N ILE A 77 9.94 10.10 3.80
CA ILE A 77 9.80 9.17 2.68
C ILE A 77 8.58 8.22 2.77
N GLU A 78 8.39 7.41 3.82
CA GLU A 78 7.21 6.51 3.95
C GLU A 78 5.89 7.30 3.99
N SER A 79 5.86 8.46 4.64
CA SER A 79 4.67 9.32 4.67
C SER A 79 4.40 9.99 3.32
N ASP A 80 5.47 10.39 2.61
CA ASP A 80 5.41 10.97 1.28
C ASP A 80 5.06 9.92 0.21
N VAL A 81 5.52 8.68 0.38
CA VAL A 81 5.15 7.52 -0.45
C VAL A 81 3.67 7.21 -0.26
N LEU A 82 3.18 7.14 0.99
CA LEU A 82 1.74 6.95 1.25
C LEU A 82 0.88 8.10 0.68
N ARG A 83 1.35 9.35 0.78
CA ARG A 83 0.67 10.51 0.19
C ARG A 83 0.66 10.43 -1.34
N SER A 84 1.78 10.06 -1.96
CA SER A 84 1.91 9.90 -3.41
C SER A 84 1.05 8.76 -3.94
N LEU A 85 0.98 7.63 -3.23
CA LEU A 85 0.09 6.51 -3.57
C LEU A 85 -1.39 6.91 -3.48
N HIS A 86 -1.77 7.67 -2.43
CA HIS A 86 -3.14 8.17 -2.28
C HIS A 86 -3.49 9.22 -3.35
N GLU A 87 -2.55 10.08 -3.72
CA GLU A 87 -2.70 11.02 -4.85
C GLU A 87 -2.92 10.27 -6.17
N GLN A 88 -2.17 9.19 -6.43
CA GLN A 88 -2.34 8.37 -7.63
C GLN A 88 -3.73 7.71 -7.70
N GLU A 89 -4.24 7.18 -6.59
CA GLU A 89 -5.56 6.54 -6.55
C GLU A 89 -6.70 7.57 -6.72
N LEU A 90 -6.58 8.74 -6.09
CA LEU A 90 -7.52 9.85 -6.26
C LEU A 90 -7.51 10.42 -7.69
N LEU A 91 -6.35 10.50 -8.34
CA LEU A 91 -6.22 11.02 -9.70
C LEU A 91 -6.86 10.08 -10.74
N SER A 92 -6.65 8.77 -10.63
CA SER A 92 -7.24 7.79 -11.56
C SER A 92 -8.78 7.76 -11.49
N THR A 93 -9.32 7.88 -10.27
CA THR A 93 -10.78 7.92 -10.05
C THR A 93 -11.38 9.23 -10.54
N ASN A 94 -10.71 10.37 -10.31
CA ASN A 94 -11.14 11.66 -10.84
C ASN A 94 -11.13 11.72 -12.36
N LEU A 95 -10.15 11.08 -13.03
CA LEU A 95 -10.07 11.11 -14.50
C LEU A 95 -11.31 10.50 -15.16
N ASN A 96 -11.75 9.35 -14.65
CA ASN A 96 -12.94 8.67 -15.15
C ASN A 96 -14.22 9.48 -14.87
N ALA A 97 -14.36 10.02 -13.67
CA ALA A 97 -15.51 10.83 -13.29
C ALA A 97 -15.59 12.16 -14.06
N ALA A 98 -14.44 12.81 -14.29
CA ALA A 98 -14.35 14.03 -15.09
C ALA A 98 -14.73 13.76 -16.55
N TYR A 99 -14.30 12.64 -17.13
CA TYR A 99 -14.67 12.26 -18.50
C TYR A 99 -16.17 11.95 -18.64
N ASP A 100 -16.74 11.17 -17.73
CA ASP A 100 -18.16 10.80 -17.75
C ASP A 100 -19.10 12.01 -17.53
N SER A 101 -18.61 13.06 -16.86
CA SER A 101 -19.34 14.32 -16.65
C SER A 101 -19.50 15.16 -17.93
N GLN A 102 -18.64 14.96 -18.93
CA GLN A 102 -18.67 15.69 -20.20
C GLN A 102 -19.52 15.01 -21.28
N LEU A 103 -20.02 13.79 -21.03
CA LEU A 103 -20.80 13.04 -22.00
C LEU A 103 -22.21 13.63 -22.19
N THR A 104 -22.55 13.90 -23.44
CA THR A 104 -23.92 14.29 -23.81
C THR A 104 -24.89 13.12 -23.63
N LEU A 105 -26.19 13.44 -23.50
CA LEU A 105 -27.25 12.42 -23.37
C LEU A 105 -27.25 11.43 -24.55
N GLY A 106 -26.97 11.90 -25.77
CA GLY A 106 -26.88 11.06 -26.96
C GLY A 106 -25.69 10.09 -26.91
N GLN A 107 -24.53 10.55 -26.44
CA GLN A 107 -23.34 9.69 -26.28
C GLN A 107 -23.54 8.63 -25.19
N ARG A 108 -24.22 8.98 -24.09
CA ARG A 108 -24.57 8.02 -23.03
C ARG A 108 -25.53 6.94 -23.51
N LEU A 109 -26.50 7.32 -24.37
CA LEU A 109 -27.41 6.36 -24.98
C LEU A 109 -26.68 5.47 -26.00
N ALA A 110 -25.82 6.04 -26.83
CA ALA A 110 -25.00 5.30 -27.80
C ALA A 110 -24.12 4.24 -27.11
N ASP A 111 -23.47 4.57 -26.00
CA ASP A 111 -22.66 3.59 -25.23
C ASP A 111 -23.52 2.46 -24.68
N LYS A 112 -24.68 2.77 -24.09
CA LYS A 112 -25.60 1.73 -23.60
C LYS A 112 -26.11 0.83 -24.72
N ILE A 113 -26.37 1.37 -25.91
CA ILE A 113 -26.78 0.59 -27.08
C ILE A 113 -25.63 -0.29 -27.57
N ALA A 114 -24.40 0.22 -27.61
CA ALA A 114 -23.23 -0.56 -28.00
C ALA A 114 -22.93 -1.69 -27.01
N ASP A 115 -22.96 -1.41 -25.70
CA ASP A 115 -22.76 -2.39 -24.63
C ASP A 115 -23.83 -3.49 -24.65
N PHE A 116 -25.09 -3.11 -24.87
CA PHE A 116 -26.18 -4.07 -24.99
C PHE A 116 -26.07 -4.92 -26.25
N GLY A 117 -25.74 -4.29 -27.39
CA GLY A 117 -25.55 -4.95 -28.67
C GLY A 117 -24.36 -5.92 -28.69
N GLY A 118 -23.34 -5.70 -27.85
CA GLY A 118 -22.17 -6.57 -27.69
C GLY A 118 -22.40 -7.78 -26.76
N SER A 119 -23.57 -7.91 -26.12
CA SER A 119 -23.82 -8.98 -25.17
C SER A 119 -24.23 -10.30 -25.85
N TRP A 120 -23.66 -11.42 -25.38
CA TRP A 120 -24.09 -12.77 -25.80
C TRP A 120 -25.58 -13.04 -25.58
N ARG A 121 -26.18 -12.46 -24.52
CA ARG A 121 -27.61 -12.59 -24.25
C ARG A 121 -28.46 -11.94 -25.33
N PHE A 122 -28.05 -10.77 -25.82
CA PHE A 122 -28.74 -10.08 -26.90
C PHE A 122 -28.69 -10.89 -28.19
N ILE A 123 -27.52 -11.42 -28.54
CA ILE A 123 -27.34 -12.26 -29.75
C ILE A 123 -28.27 -13.48 -29.71
N SER A 124 -28.37 -14.19 -28.57
CA SER A 124 -29.24 -15.36 -28.45
C SER A 124 -30.73 -15.01 -28.55
N ILE A 125 -31.18 -13.93 -27.91
CA ILE A 125 -32.58 -13.48 -28.00
C ILE A 125 -32.91 -13.04 -29.43
N PHE A 126 -32.02 -12.27 -30.05
CA PHE A 126 -32.19 -11.79 -31.43
C PHE A 126 -32.30 -12.96 -32.41
N ALA A 127 -31.43 -13.97 -32.30
CA ALA A 127 -31.51 -15.19 -33.10
C ALA A 127 -32.83 -15.97 -32.88
N ALA A 128 -33.30 -16.07 -31.62
CA ALA A 128 -34.57 -16.72 -31.31
C ALA A 128 -35.78 -15.98 -31.92
N VAL A 129 -35.78 -14.65 -31.88
CA VAL A 129 -36.82 -13.82 -32.51
C VAL A 129 -36.83 -14.01 -34.02
N LEU A 130 -35.66 -14.02 -34.68
CA LEU A 130 -35.57 -14.30 -36.12
C LEU A 130 -36.08 -15.70 -36.47
N PHE A 131 -35.68 -16.71 -35.70
CA PHE A 131 -36.14 -18.08 -35.90
C PHE A 131 -37.67 -18.19 -35.74
N LEU A 132 -38.23 -17.52 -34.72
CA LEU A 132 -39.67 -17.48 -34.48
C LEU A 132 -40.40 -16.77 -35.63
N TRP A 133 -39.87 -15.64 -36.12
CA TRP A 133 -40.44 -14.89 -37.24
C TRP A 133 -40.53 -15.73 -38.51
N VAL A 134 -39.44 -16.43 -38.85
CA VAL A 134 -39.39 -17.34 -40.00
C VAL A 134 -40.37 -18.49 -39.82
N THR A 135 -40.42 -19.10 -38.63
CA THR A 135 -41.33 -20.22 -38.34
C THR A 135 -42.79 -19.82 -38.48
N VAL A 136 -43.19 -18.68 -37.90
CA VAL A 136 -44.57 -18.17 -37.95
C VAL A 136 -45.00 -17.82 -39.38
N ASN A 137 -44.14 -17.13 -40.14
CA ASN A 137 -44.46 -16.74 -41.52
C ASN A 137 -44.47 -17.94 -42.49
N THR A 138 -43.67 -18.99 -42.22
CA THR A 138 -43.64 -20.21 -43.06
C THR A 138 -44.80 -21.15 -42.76
N THR A 139 -45.12 -21.39 -41.49
CA THR A 139 -46.01 -22.49 -41.07
C THR A 139 -47.42 -22.03 -40.72
N PHE A 140 -47.59 -20.83 -40.18
CA PHE A 140 -48.86 -20.41 -39.56
C PHE A 140 -49.78 -19.65 -40.52
N PHE A 141 -49.21 -18.93 -41.50
CA PHE A 141 -49.95 -18.14 -42.49
C PHE A 141 -49.96 -18.78 -43.89
N LEU A 142 -50.17 -20.09 -43.98
CA LEU A 142 -50.17 -20.85 -45.25
C LEU A 142 -51.14 -20.32 -46.33
N LYS A 143 -52.20 -19.58 -45.95
CA LYS A 143 -53.17 -18.99 -46.89
C LYS A 143 -52.89 -17.53 -47.27
N LYS A 144 -52.17 -16.77 -46.44
CA LYS A 144 -51.82 -15.36 -46.68
C LYS A 144 -50.65 -14.93 -45.77
N PRO A 145 -49.40 -15.29 -46.11
CA PRO A 145 -48.23 -14.93 -45.31
C PRO A 145 -48.08 -13.41 -45.22
N PHE A 146 -47.75 -12.92 -44.03
CA PHE A 146 -47.47 -11.50 -43.78
C PHE A 146 -46.16 -11.08 -44.46
N ASP A 147 -45.13 -11.93 -44.38
CA ASP A 147 -43.85 -11.77 -45.05
C ASP A 147 -43.46 -13.10 -45.75
N PRO A 148 -43.93 -13.36 -46.99
CA PRO A 148 -43.60 -14.59 -47.71
C PRO A 148 -42.10 -14.67 -48.03
N TYR A 149 -41.58 -15.88 -48.12
CA TYR A 149 -40.23 -16.13 -48.67
C TYR A 149 -40.09 -15.41 -50.01
N PRO A 150 -39.11 -14.50 -50.20
CA PRO A 150 -37.79 -14.40 -49.53
C PRO A 150 -37.67 -13.41 -48.35
N TYR A 151 -38.75 -13.08 -47.63
CA TYR A 151 -38.78 -12.23 -46.42
C TYR A 151 -38.30 -10.77 -46.64
N ILE A 152 -38.95 -10.05 -47.55
CA ILE A 152 -38.53 -8.69 -47.93
C ILE A 152 -38.69 -7.69 -46.79
N PHE A 153 -39.73 -7.86 -45.96
CA PHE A 153 -39.98 -6.95 -44.85
C PHE A 153 -38.93 -7.14 -43.75
N LEU A 154 -38.65 -8.39 -43.38
CA LEU A 154 -37.59 -8.72 -42.43
C LEU A 154 -36.24 -8.16 -42.90
N ASN A 155 -35.89 -8.36 -44.17
CA ASN A 155 -34.64 -7.85 -44.74
C ASN A 155 -34.54 -6.32 -44.71
N LEU A 156 -35.65 -5.62 -44.97
CA LEU A 156 -35.69 -4.15 -44.87
C LEU A 156 -35.43 -3.67 -43.44
N VAL A 157 -36.09 -4.30 -42.45
CA VAL A 157 -35.91 -3.96 -41.03
C VAL A 157 -34.48 -4.25 -40.58
N LEU A 158 -33.92 -5.40 -40.93
CA LEU A 158 -32.54 -5.76 -40.58
C LEU A 158 -31.52 -4.81 -41.20
N SER A 159 -31.73 -4.41 -42.45
CA SER A 159 -30.84 -3.46 -43.13
C SER A 159 -30.89 -2.08 -42.48
N CYS A 160 -32.08 -1.61 -42.09
CA CYS A 160 -32.24 -0.34 -41.38
C CYS A 160 -31.59 -0.38 -39.99
N LEU A 161 -31.78 -1.48 -39.24
CA LEU A 161 -31.13 -1.70 -37.94
C LEU A 161 -29.61 -1.69 -38.07
N ALA A 162 -29.05 -2.44 -39.02
CA ALA A 162 -27.60 -2.51 -39.24
C ALA A 162 -27.02 -1.14 -39.65
N ALA A 163 -27.73 -0.39 -40.50
CA ALA A 163 -27.29 0.92 -40.96
C ALA A 163 -27.18 1.95 -39.81
N ILE A 164 -28.08 1.90 -38.83
CA ILE A 164 -28.01 2.76 -37.63
C ILE A 164 -27.01 2.21 -36.61
N GLN A 165 -26.88 0.89 -36.50
CA GLN A 165 -26.01 0.24 -35.53
C GLN A 165 -24.52 0.50 -35.81
N ALA A 166 -24.07 0.42 -37.07
CA ALA A 166 -22.65 0.58 -37.40
C ALA A 166 -22.06 1.94 -36.97
N PRO A 167 -22.69 3.10 -37.25
CA PRO A 167 -22.23 4.39 -36.75
C PRO A 167 -22.28 4.51 -35.23
N VAL A 168 -23.31 3.97 -34.57
CA VAL A 168 -23.43 4.01 -33.10
C VAL A 168 -22.30 3.21 -32.45
N ILE A 169 -21.98 2.03 -32.98
CA ILE A 169 -20.83 1.23 -32.54
C ILE A 169 -19.54 1.99 -32.78
N MET A 170 -19.33 2.55 -33.97
CA MET A 170 -18.12 3.31 -34.31
C MET A 170 -17.95 4.56 -33.43
N MET A 171 -19.03 5.26 -33.10
CA MET A 171 -19.00 6.40 -32.18
C MET A 171 -18.65 5.99 -30.75
N SER A 172 -19.11 4.82 -30.30
CA SER A 172 -18.74 4.28 -28.98
C SER A 172 -17.28 3.80 -28.99
N GLN A 173 -16.83 3.12 -30.04
CA GLN A 173 -15.45 2.67 -30.23
C GLN A 173 -14.46 3.83 -30.25
N ASN A 174 -14.67 4.84 -31.10
CA ASN A 174 -13.81 6.03 -31.16
C ASN A 174 -13.67 6.72 -29.80
N ARG A 175 -14.75 6.71 -29.00
CA ARG A 175 -14.74 7.28 -27.65
C ARG A 175 -13.96 6.42 -26.65
N GLN A 176 -14.11 5.10 -26.68
CA GLN A 176 -13.31 4.20 -25.85
C GLN A 176 -11.82 4.30 -26.21
N GLU A 177 -11.49 4.35 -27.50
CA GLU A 177 -10.11 4.55 -27.96
C GLU A 177 -9.51 5.88 -27.49
N GLU A 178 -10.27 6.97 -27.51
CA GLU A 178 -9.83 8.25 -26.97
C GLU A 178 -9.58 8.16 -25.46
N LYS A 179 -10.48 7.51 -24.71
CA LYS A 179 -10.33 7.28 -23.27
C LYS A 179 -9.10 6.44 -22.95
N ASP A 180 -8.86 5.38 -23.72
CA ASP A 180 -7.70 4.51 -23.54
C ASP A 180 -6.40 5.19 -23.95
N ARG A 181 -6.41 6.04 -24.99
CA ARG A 181 -5.26 6.90 -25.35
C ARG A 181 -4.90 7.85 -24.21
N LEU A 182 -5.88 8.55 -23.63
CA LEU A 182 -5.66 9.48 -22.52
C LEU A 182 -5.12 8.77 -21.28
N ARG A 183 -5.65 7.57 -20.96
CA ARG A 183 -5.12 6.72 -19.89
C ARG A 183 -3.67 6.32 -20.17
N GLY A 184 -3.35 5.89 -21.39
CA GLY A 184 -1.98 5.53 -21.78
C GLY A 184 -1.00 6.70 -21.67
N GLU A 185 -1.39 7.91 -22.07
CA GLU A 185 -0.57 9.12 -21.88
C GLU A 185 -0.34 9.44 -20.40
N TYR A 186 -1.35 9.24 -19.55
CA TYR A 186 -1.24 9.48 -18.12
C TYR A 186 -0.31 8.45 -17.46
N ASP A 187 -0.49 7.17 -17.75
CA ASP A 187 0.36 6.08 -17.24
C ASP A 187 1.82 6.29 -17.67
N TYR A 188 2.04 6.73 -18.91
CA TYR A 188 3.37 7.10 -19.38
C TYR A 188 4.01 8.22 -18.55
N LYS A 189 3.26 9.30 -18.25
CA LYS A 189 3.76 10.40 -17.41
C LYS A 189 4.07 9.96 -15.98
N VAL A 190 3.24 9.09 -15.40
CA VAL A 190 3.47 8.51 -14.07
C VAL A 190 4.74 7.67 -14.07
N ASN A 191 4.96 6.84 -15.09
CA ASN A 191 6.15 6.02 -15.21
C ASN A 191 7.42 6.88 -15.35
N LEU A 192 7.38 7.93 -16.18
CA LEU A 192 8.50 8.87 -16.31
C LEU A 192 8.82 9.58 -14.99
N LYS A 193 7.78 9.98 -14.22
CA LYS A 193 7.96 10.55 -12.88
C LYS A 193 8.64 9.56 -11.92
N ALA A 194 8.18 8.31 -11.91
CA ALA A 194 8.79 7.26 -11.10
C ALA A 194 10.26 7.00 -11.48
N GLU A 195 10.59 6.99 -12.78
CA GLU A 195 11.98 6.86 -13.24
C GLU A 195 12.88 8.00 -12.72
N LEU A 196 12.39 9.24 -12.77
CA LEU A 196 13.11 10.40 -12.24
C LEU A 196 13.30 10.32 -10.72
N GLU A 197 12.27 9.91 -9.98
CA GLU A 197 12.35 9.71 -8.54
C GLU A 197 13.37 8.63 -8.17
N ILE A 198 13.39 7.50 -8.89
CA ILE A 198 14.38 6.44 -8.71
C ILE A 198 15.79 6.97 -8.97
N ARG A 199 16.00 7.75 -10.05
CA ARG A 199 17.31 8.34 -10.35
C ARG A 199 17.77 9.27 -9.22
N HIS A 200 16.88 10.12 -8.72
CA HIS A 200 17.18 11.02 -7.61
C HIS A 200 17.48 10.28 -6.31
N LEU A 201 16.78 9.17 -6.02
CA LEU A 201 17.13 8.29 -4.90
C LEU A 201 18.51 7.67 -5.09
N HIS A 202 18.86 7.26 -6.31
CA HIS A 202 20.20 6.72 -6.62
C HIS A 202 21.30 7.75 -6.33
N GLU A 203 21.12 9.00 -6.78
CA GLU A 203 22.07 10.09 -6.52
C GLU A 203 22.26 10.35 -5.01
N LYS A 204 21.17 10.30 -4.22
CA LYS A 204 21.26 10.43 -2.77
C LYS A 204 21.99 9.25 -2.10
N ILE A 205 21.73 8.03 -2.57
CA ILE A 205 22.42 6.83 -2.06
C ILE A 205 23.91 6.93 -2.35
N ASP A 206 24.30 7.31 -3.58
CA ASP A 206 25.70 7.50 -3.95
C ASP A 206 26.38 8.57 -3.09
N HIS A 207 25.70 9.68 -2.84
CA HIS A 207 26.20 10.72 -1.94
C HIS A 207 26.43 10.19 -0.51
N LEU A 208 25.49 9.44 0.05
CA LEU A 208 25.62 8.84 1.37
C LEU A 208 26.77 7.83 1.42
N LEU A 209 26.87 6.95 0.42
CA LEU A 209 27.93 5.95 0.32
C LEU A 209 29.32 6.61 0.25
N ASN A 210 29.47 7.67 -0.54
CA ASN A 210 30.73 8.42 -0.61
C ASN A 210 31.12 9.04 0.74
N SER A 211 30.15 9.60 1.48
CA SER A 211 30.42 10.13 2.81
C SER A 211 30.84 9.04 3.81
N GLN A 212 30.19 7.87 3.76
CA GLN A 212 30.56 6.73 4.61
C GLN A 212 31.95 6.19 4.25
N TRP A 213 32.29 6.14 2.96
CA TRP A 213 33.61 5.72 2.48
C TRP A 213 34.72 6.62 3.01
N GLN A 214 34.53 7.95 2.97
CA GLN A 214 35.50 8.90 3.52
C GLN A 214 35.75 8.66 5.02
N ARG A 215 34.68 8.45 5.81
CA ARG A 215 34.80 8.15 7.25
C ARG A 215 35.56 6.84 7.52
N LEU A 216 35.32 5.81 6.70
CA LEU A 216 36.02 4.53 6.79
C LEU A 216 37.52 4.69 6.53
N LEU A 217 37.90 5.50 5.54
CA LEU A 217 39.29 5.82 5.25
C LEU A 217 39.96 6.58 6.41
N GLU A 218 39.30 7.59 6.98
CA GLU A 218 39.81 8.34 8.15
C GLU A 218 40.07 7.41 9.35
N ILE A 219 39.15 6.49 9.64
CA ILE A 219 39.31 5.49 10.71
C ILE A 219 40.50 4.57 10.41
N GLN A 220 40.66 4.14 9.16
CA GLN A 220 41.77 3.28 8.75
C GLN A 220 43.13 3.99 8.87
N GLU A 221 43.21 5.26 8.49
CA GLU A 221 44.41 6.07 8.62
C GLU A 221 44.81 6.22 10.10
N MET A 222 43.83 6.54 10.96
CA MET A 222 44.05 6.64 12.41
C MET A 222 44.53 5.32 13.02
N GLN A 223 43.96 4.18 12.60
CA GLN A 223 44.43 2.86 13.05
C GLN A 223 45.87 2.58 12.61
N THR A 224 46.25 3.01 11.40
CA THR A 224 47.60 2.81 10.87
C THR A 224 48.62 3.64 11.66
N GLN A 225 48.31 4.92 11.93
CA GLN A 225 49.14 5.80 12.76
C GLN A 225 49.32 5.24 14.19
N LEU A 226 48.25 4.74 14.80
CA LEU A 226 48.33 4.09 16.12
C LEU A 226 49.23 2.85 16.12
N MET A 227 49.18 2.03 15.06
CA MET A 227 50.07 0.87 14.92
C MET A 227 51.54 1.29 14.80
N GLU A 228 51.83 2.36 14.06
CA GLU A 228 53.18 2.93 13.94
C GLU A 228 53.70 3.44 15.29
N GLU A 229 52.90 4.21 16.03
CA GLU A 229 53.28 4.69 17.37
C GLU A 229 53.56 3.53 18.35
N ILE A 230 52.74 2.48 18.32
CA ILE A 230 52.94 1.28 19.16
C ILE A 230 54.23 0.56 18.76
N ALA A 231 54.52 0.47 17.45
CA ALA A 231 55.75 -0.13 16.95
C ALA A 231 56.99 0.66 17.40
N GLU A 232 56.95 1.99 17.33
CA GLU A 232 58.02 2.88 17.78
C GLU A 232 58.26 2.80 19.30
N LYS A 233 57.20 2.78 20.10
CA LYS A 233 57.33 2.60 21.56
C LYS A 233 57.96 1.25 21.92
N ARG A 234 57.65 0.19 21.17
CA ARG A 234 58.26 -1.13 21.35
C ARG A 234 59.75 -1.15 21.01
N THR A 235 60.19 -0.42 19.99
CA THR A 235 61.62 -0.32 19.64
C THR A 235 62.42 0.53 20.62
N GLN A 236 61.82 1.54 21.26
CA GLN A 236 62.48 2.36 22.29
C GLN A 236 62.61 1.70 23.68
N THR A 237 61.83 0.65 23.96
CA THR A 237 61.83 -0.03 25.27
C THR A 237 62.81 -1.23 25.33
N LYS A 238 63.57 -1.49 24.25
CA LYS A 238 64.62 -2.50 24.17
C LYS A 238 66.00 -1.87 24.18
#